data_AF-A0A9K3JVT8-F1
#
_entry.id   AF-A0A9K3JVT8-F1
#
_cell.length_a   1.000
_cell.length_b   1.000
_cell.length_c   1.000
_cell.angle_alpha   90.00
_cell.angle_beta   90.00
_cell.angle_gamma   90.00
#
_symmetry.space_group_name_H-M   'P 1'
#
loop_
_entity.id
_entity.type
_entity.pdbx_description
1 polymer ?
#
loop_
_entity_poly.entity_id
_entity_poly.type
_entity_poly.pdbx_seq_one_letter_code
_entity_poly.pdbx_strand_id
1 'polypeptide(L)'
;MSGPELGNALMLNQAQSNSLVVETYKRWVESESNCRRFEREIASLKNEESIWSKTKQEISTLRSQVGRLKEEVSEVKEVSKASQASAAAAYEARDKAIHDLEGMKLKFEVLEKKLSDVEKRGKAELKEMQTSYDQLLADHHRLINDKDELERARDRAIESHKATIDEAKSMLTHCDGEMVELYAQVSELMLTKQWFLTDGVAWVVKLVHQSPELEKVVADLVNSVNAVGVNEGIKQGFQAAKDSVRSAEEVLGYDEGAKDVLDAGIKAFDNFHISVLGKVADLVDKPLSVIKQRSELPIVKEDYEA
;
A
#
# COMPACT_ATOMS: atom_id res chain seq x y z
N MET A 1 -185.00 82.39 60.03
CA MET A 1 -184.76 83.84 59.95
C MET A 1 -183.33 84.07 59.47
N SER A 2 -183.15 84.75 58.33
CA SER A 2 -182.07 85.73 58.06
C SER A 2 -180.64 85.46 58.56
N GLY A 3 -179.73 85.05 57.65
CA GLY A 3 -178.59 85.92 57.26
C GLY A 3 -177.12 85.73 57.72
N PRO A 4 -176.67 84.76 58.55
CA PRO A 4 -175.25 84.68 58.95
C PRO A 4 -174.58 83.29 58.78
N GLU A 5 -175.27 82.26 58.28
CA GLU A 5 -174.78 80.86 58.33
C GLU A 5 -174.13 80.34 57.02
N LEU A 6 -174.24 81.06 55.88
CA LEU A 6 -173.77 80.59 54.56
C LEU A 6 -172.31 80.95 54.20
N GLY A 7 -171.73 82.01 54.78
CA GLY A 7 -170.40 82.53 54.40
C GLY A 7 -169.20 81.90 55.14
N ASN A 8 -169.39 81.51 56.42
CA ASN A 8 -168.35 80.82 57.18
C ASN A 8 -167.91 79.50 56.53
N ALA A 9 -168.82 78.83 55.81
CA ALA A 9 -168.50 77.63 55.02
C ALA A 9 -167.59 77.95 53.80
N LEU A 10 -167.71 79.14 53.19
CA LEU A 10 -166.89 79.55 52.06
C LEU A 10 -165.43 79.81 52.49
N MET A 11 -165.25 80.47 53.63
CA MET A 11 -163.93 80.74 54.21
C MET A 11 -163.19 79.45 54.63
N LEU A 12 -163.91 78.45 55.15
CA LEU A 12 -163.32 77.15 55.52
C LEU A 12 -162.84 76.37 54.29
N ASN A 13 -163.60 76.41 53.20
CA ASN A 13 -163.27 75.70 51.95
C ASN A 13 -162.05 76.33 51.24
N GLN A 14 -161.92 77.67 51.29
CA GLN A 14 -160.74 78.38 50.78
C GLN A 14 -159.47 78.01 51.55
N ALA A 15 -159.55 77.89 52.88
CA ALA A 15 -158.41 77.50 53.71
C ALA A 15 -157.97 76.04 53.46
N GLN A 16 -158.92 75.12 53.29
CA GLN A 16 -158.63 73.72 52.94
C GLN A 16 -158.01 73.59 51.54
N SER A 17 -158.50 74.35 50.55
CA SER A 17 -157.92 74.37 49.20
C SER A 17 -156.47 74.87 49.21
N ASN A 18 -156.18 75.95 49.92
CA ASN A 18 -154.82 76.48 50.04
C ASN A 18 -153.87 75.49 50.75
N SER A 19 -154.34 74.78 51.77
CA SER A 19 -153.55 73.75 52.45
C SER A 19 -153.17 72.59 51.54
N LEU A 20 -154.09 72.14 50.67
CA LEU A 20 -153.83 71.01 49.78
C LEU A 20 -152.76 71.35 48.73
N VAL A 21 -152.85 72.55 48.12
CA VAL A 21 -151.91 73.02 47.09
C VAL A 21 -150.48 73.16 47.62
N VAL A 22 -150.32 73.66 48.85
CA VAL A 22 -148.99 73.77 49.49
C VAL A 22 -148.39 72.38 49.73
N GLU A 23 -149.20 71.42 50.18
CA GLU A 23 -148.72 70.06 50.46
C GLU A 23 -148.33 69.30 49.18
N THR A 24 -149.08 69.45 48.08
CA THR A 24 -148.70 68.88 46.78
C THR A 24 -147.44 69.52 46.21
N TYR A 25 -147.28 70.84 46.34
CA TYR A 25 -146.06 71.52 45.91
C TYR A 25 -144.83 71.06 46.72
N LYS A 26 -144.98 70.89 48.04
CA LYS A 26 -143.92 70.41 48.93
C LYS A 26 -143.47 68.99 48.56
N ARG A 27 -144.42 68.08 48.29
CA ARG A 27 -144.13 66.71 47.81
C ARG A 27 -143.44 66.70 46.46
N TRP A 28 -143.82 67.58 45.54
CA TRP A 28 -143.16 67.68 44.24
C TRP A 28 -141.71 68.16 44.36
N VAL A 29 -141.43 69.17 45.18
CA VAL A 29 -140.07 69.66 45.46
C VAL A 29 -139.21 68.57 46.12
N GLU A 30 -139.76 67.80 47.06
CA GLU A 30 -139.05 66.65 47.65
C GLU A 30 -138.76 65.55 46.64
N SER A 31 -139.70 65.24 45.75
CA SER A 31 -139.50 64.26 44.67
C SER A 31 -138.42 64.71 43.69
N GLU A 32 -138.41 65.99 43.30
CA GLU A 32 -137.40 66.54 42.40
C GLU A 32 -136.00 66.53 43.04
N SER A 33 -135.92 66.87 44.33
CA SER A 33 -134.68 66.78 45.12
C SER A 33 -134.14 65.35 45.18
N ASN A 34 -135.02 64.36 45.37
CA ASN A 34 -134.64 62.95 45.37
C ASN A 34 -134.17 62.46 44.00
N CYS A 35 -134.81 62.88 42.89
CA CYS A 35 -134.32 62.57 41.54
C CYS A 35 -132.91 63.13 41.31
N ARG A 36 -132.66 64.39 41.67
CA ARG A 36 -131.32 65.00 41.56
C ARG A 36 -130.27 64.35 42.48
N ARG A 37 -130.69 63.71 43.58
CA ARG A 37 -129.79 62.93 44.45
C ARG A 37 -129.41 61.62 43.76
N PHE A 38 -130.38 60.87 43.23
CA PHE A 38 -130.12 59.60 42.56
C PHE A 38 -129.33 59.76 41.26
N GLU A 39 -129.54 60.84 40.50
CA GLU A 39 -128.72 61.12 39.32
C GLU A 39 -127.25 61.33 39.67
N ARG A 40 -126.95 62.00 40.79
CA ARG A 40 -125.57 62.18 41.28
C ARG A 40 -124.94 60.86 41.73
N GLU A 41 -125.73 60.00 42.39
CA GLU A 41 -125.26 58.71 42.87
C GLU A 41 -124.99 57.72 41.71
N ILE A 42 -125.86 57.71 40.68
CA ILE A 42 -125.63 56.97 39.44
C ILE A 42 -124.37 57.47 38.72
N ALA A 43 -124.16 58.79 38.64
CA ALA A 43 -122.95 59.35 38.05
C ALA A 43 -121.67 58.94 38.81
N SER A 44 -121.73 58.88 40.15
CA SER A 44 -120.62 58.43 41.00
C SER A 44 -120.26 56.97 40.76
N LEU A 45 -121.25 56.07 40.77
CA LEU A 45 -121.03 54.63 40.56
C LEU A 45 -120.47 54.33 39.16
N LYS A 46 -120.93 55.07 38.15
CA LYS A 46 -120.42 54.94 36.78
C LYS A 46 -118.95 55.39 36.66
N ASN A 47 -118.54 56.37 37.47
CA ASN A 47 -117.14 56.79 37.55
C ASN A 47 -116.28 55.74 38.27
N GLU A 48 -116.77 55.14 39.37
CA GLU A 48 -116.08 54.05 40.07
C GLU A 48 -115.90 52.80 39.18
N GLU A 49 -116.89 52.43 38.38
CA GLU A 49 -116.79 51.33 37.42
C GLU A 49 -115.71 51.59 36.34
N SER A 50 -115.57 52.85 35.91
CA SER A 50 -114.51 53.27 34.99
C SER A 50 -113.12 53.15 35.63
N ILE A 51 -112.98 53.56 36.89
CA ILE A 51 -111.73 53.44 37.67
C ILE A 51 -111.37 51.96 37.89
N TRP A 52 -112.34 51.13 38.25
CA TRP A 52 -112.15 49.69 38.45
C TRP A 52 -111.69 49.00 37.16
N SER A 53 -112.30 49.35 36.02
CA SER A 53 -111.91 48.82 34.71
C SER A 53 -110.48 49.19 34.34
N LYS A 54 -110.07 50.46 34.57
CA LYS A 54 -108.68 50.90 34.37
C LYS A 54 -107.70 50.14 35.28
N THR A 55 -108.03 50.01 36.56
CA THR A 55 -107.19 49.30 37.55
C THR A 55 -107.03 47.82 37.17
N LYS A 56 -108.11 47.16 36.74
CA LYS A 56 -108.09 45.77 36.28
C LYS A 56 -107.21 45.58 35.04
N GLN A 57 -107.25 46.54 34.11
CA GLN A 57 -106.40 46.53 32.91
C GLN A 57 -104.92 46.75 33.25
N GLU A 58 -104.63 47.62 34.21
CA GLU A 58 -103.26 47.87 34.66
C GLU A 58 -102.68 46.66 35.42
N ILE A 59 -103.47 46.02 36.28
CA ILE A 59 -103.09 44.77 36.96
C ILE A 59 -102.81 43.64 35.95
N SER A 60 -103.60 43.51 34.89
CA SER A 60 -103.36 42.48 33.87
C SER A 60 -102.09 42.76 33.07
N THR A 61 -101.79 44.03 32.81
CA THR A 61 -100.56 44.46 32.12
C THR A 61 -99.33 44.22 32.99
N LEU A 62 -99.38 44.58 34.27
CA LEU A 62 -98.31 44.31 35.24
C LEU A 62 -98.08 42.81 35.43
N ARG A 63 -99.14 41.99 35.49
CA ARG A 63 -99.00 40.53 35.59
C ARG A 63 -98.28 39.94 34.38
N SER A 64 -98.60 40.40 33.17
CA SER A 64 -97.91 39.99 31.94
C SER A 64 -96.45 40.48 31.89
N GLN A 65 -96.14 41.65 32.46
CA GLN A 65 -94.76 42.13 32.59
C GLN A 65 -93.97 41.30 33.61
N VAL A 66 -94.54 40.97 34.77
CA VAL A 66 -93.91 40.09 35.77
C VAL A 66 -93.67 38.69 35.19
N GLY A 67 -94.60 38.17 34.39
CA GLY A 67 -94.40 36.91 33.66
C GLY A 67 -93.17 36.96 32.75
N ARG A 68 -93.08 37.99 31.89
CA ARG A 68 -91.93 38.19 31.01
C ARG A 68 -90.62 38.38 31.76
N LEU A 69 -90.59 39.24 32.79
CA LEU A 69 -89.39 39.47 33.59
C LEU A 69 -88.90 38.20 34.30
N LYS A 70 -89.82 37.33 34.74
CA LYS A 70 -89.45 36.06 35.37
C LYS A 70 -88.83 35.09 34.35
N GLU A 71 -89.32 35.10 33.11
CA GLU A 71 -88.77 34.31 32.00
C GLU A 71 -87.39 34.84 31.60
N GLU A 72 -87.24 36.15 31.39
CA GLU A 72 -85.95 36.81 31.11
C GLU A 72 -84.91 36.55 32.21
N VAL A 73 -85.28 36.62 33.50
CA VAL A 73 -84.38 36.28 34.61
C VAL A 73 -83.95 34.81 34.58
N SER A 74 -84.85 33.91 34.16
CA SER A 74 -84.53 32.48 34.04
C SER A 74 -83.57 32.24 32.87
N GLU A 75 -83.79 32.88 31.73
CA GLU A 75 -82.89 32.83 30.57
C GLU A 75 -81.51 33.38 30.91
N VAL A 76 -81.43 34.56 31.55
CA VAL A 76 -80.15 35.15 31.98
C VAL A 76 -79.41 34.24 32.94
N LYS A 77 -80.11 33.54 33.84
CA LYS A 77 -79.49 32.60 34.77
C LYS A 77 -78.90 31.38 34.06
N GLU A 78 -79.60 30.83 33.07
CA GLU A 78 -79.08 29.71 32.29
C GLU A 78 -77.94 30.14 31.36
N VAL A 79 -78.03 31.30 30.72
CA VAL A 79 -76.93 31.90 29.93
C VAL A 79 -75.71 32.15 30.82
N SER A 80 -75.90 32.65 32.05
CA SER A 80 -74.81 32.87 33.00
C SER A 80 -74.12 31.57 33.41
N LYS A 81 -74.88 30.50 33.71
CA LYS A 81 -74.30 29.17 34.00
C LYS A 81 -73.55 28.60 32.81
N ALA A 82 -74.13 28.70 31.61
CA ALA A 82 -73.48 28.22 30.38
C ALA A 82 -72.19 29.00 30.10
N SER A 83 -72.20 30.32 30.31
CA SER A 83 -71.02 31.18 30.20
C SER A 83 -69.94 30.81 31.23
N GLN A 84 -70.33 30.55 32.49
CA GLN A 84 -69.40 30.10 33.53
C GLN A 84 -68.79 28.72 33.22
N ALA A 85 -69.60 27.77 32.76
CA ALA A 85 -69.11 26.45 32.35
C ALA A 85 -68.17 26.54 31.14
N SER A 86 -68.49 27.38 30.15
CA SER A 86 -67.63 27.63 28.99
C SER A 86 -66.31 28.30 29.40
N ALA A 87 -66.34 29.26 30.31
CA ALA A 87 -65.14 29.89 30.85
C ALA A 87 -64.27 28.89 31.62
N ALA A 88 -64.86 28.03 32.45
CA ALA A 88 -64.14 26.97 33.16
C ALA A 88 -63.46 25.98 32.20
N ALA A 89 -64.19 25.50 31.18
CA ALA A 89 -63.63 24.63 30.16
C ALA A 89 -62.49 25.30 29.36
N ALA A 90 -62.61 26.60 29.08
CA ALA A 90 -61.55 27.37 28.43
C ALA A 90 -60.30 27.51 29.31
N TYR A 91 -60.46 27.70 30.62
CA TYR A 91 -59.33 27.71 31.56
C TYR A 91 -58.65 26.34 31.66
N GLU A 92 -59.40 25.25 31.76
CA GLU A 92 -58.84 23.89 31.78
C GLU A 92 -58.10 23.57 30.47
N ALA A 93 -58.67 23.93 29.32
CA ALA A 93 -58.02 23.76 28.02
C ALA A 93 -56.73 24.57 27.91
N ARG A 94 -56.72 25.81 28.42
CA ARG A 94 -55.53 26.66 28.46
C ARG A 94 -54.45 26.05 29.35
N ASP A 95 -54.81 25.61 30.55
CA ASP A 95 -53.85 25.08 31.52
C ASP A 95 -53.25 23.76 31.02
N LYS A 96 -54.05 22.91 30.36
CA LYS A 96 -53.55 21.73 29.65
C LYS A 96 -52.57 22.09 28.53
N ALA A 97 -52.89 23.10 27.71
CA ALA A 97 -52.01 23.56 26.64
C ALA A 97 -50.68 24.13 27.18
N ILE A 98 -50.71 24.85 28.31
CA ILE A 98 -49.51 25.34 28.98
C ILE A 98 -48.64 24.17 29.45
N HIS A 99 -49.23 23.18 30.11
CA HIS A 99 -48.51 22.00 30.58
C HIS A 99 -47.90 21.20 29.41
N ASP A 100 -48.61 21.04 28.30
CA ASP A 100 -48.10 20.37 27.11
C ASP A 100 -46.93 21.14 26.47
N LEU A 101 -47.01 22.49 26.43
CA LEU A 101 -45.92 23.35 25.97
C LEU A 101 -44.69 23.27 26.87
N GLU A 102 -44.87 23.23 28.19
CA GLU A 102 -43.78 23.02 29.15
C GLU A 102 -43.12 21.64 28.95
N GLY A 103 -43.93 20.60 28.74
CA GLY A 103 -43.44 19.26 28.42
C GLY A 103 -42.67 19.20 27.09
N MET A 104 -43.12 19.93 26.07
CA MET A 104 -42.38 20.06 24.81
C MET A 104 -41.08 20.83 24.98
N LYS A 105 -41.08 21.92 25.75
CA LYS A 105 -39.88 22.71 26.05
C LYS A 105 -38.77 21.85 26.66
N LEU A 106 -39.10 21.04 27.68
CA LEU A 106 -38.15 20.12 28.30
C LEU A 106 -37.57 19.10 27.30
N LYS A 107 -38.40 18.59 26.37
CA LYS A 107 -37.93 17.69 25.31
C LYS A 107 -36.98 18.39 24.33
N PHE A 108 -37.27 19.64 23.97
CA PHE A 108 -36.38 20.45 23.12
C PHE A 108 -35.02 20.68 23.80
N GLU A 109 -34.99 21.04 25.07
CA GLU A 109 -33.72 21.22 25.83
C GLU A 109 -32.88 19.92 25.84
N VAL A 110 -33.53 18.76 26.00
CA VAL A 110 -32.84 17.46 25.94
C VAL A 110 -32.31 17.16 24.53
N LEU A 111 -33.08 17.46 23.50
CA LEU A 111 -32.68 17.24 22.10
C LEU A 111 -31.55 18.19 21.68
N GLU A 112 -31.58 19.46 22.08
CA GLU A 112 -30.50 20.42 21.84
C GLU A 112 -29.20 19.95 22.49
N LYS A 113 -29.26 19.47 23.73
CA LYS A 113 -28.07 18.92 24.41
C LYS A 113 -27.52 17.71 23.65
N LYS A 114 -28.38 16.76 23.26
CA LYS A 114 -27.97 15.58 22.47
C LYS A 114 -27.37 15.97 21.12
N LEU A 115 -27.94 16.97 20.44
CA LEU A 115 -27.43 17.48 19.17
C LEU A 115 -26.03 18.06 19.35
N SER A 116 -25.83 18.92 20.36
CA SER A 116 -24.51 19.49 20.66
C SER A 116 -23.47 18.41 20.99
N ASP A 117 -23.85 17.38 21.74
CA ASP A 117 -22.95 16.26 22.06
C ASP A 117 -22.59 15.43 20.82
N VAL A 118 -23.55 15.20 19.91
CA VAL A 118 -23.30 14.52 18.62
C VAL A 118 -22.39 15.36 17.72
N GLU A 119 -22.61 16.66 17.61
CA GLU A 119 -21.76 17.57 16.83
C GLU A 119 -20.31 17.59 17.35
N LYS A 120 -20.13 17.62 18.67
CA LYS A 120 -18.80 17.55 19.30
C LYS A 120 -18.11 16.23 19.00
N ARG A 121 -18.81 15.10 19.12
CA ARG A 121 -18.26 13.77 18.78
C ARG A 121 -17.90 13.67 17.31
N GLY A 122 -18.80 14.05 16.41
CA GLY A 122 -18.54 14.02 14.97
C GLY A 122 -17.33 14.88 14.58
N LYS A 123 -17.17 16.06 15.19
CA LYS A 123 -15.99 16.91 14.97
C LYS A 123 -14.70 16.27 15.48
N ALA A 124 -14.74 15.58 16.63
CA ALA A 124 -13.58 14.87 17.16
C ALA A 124 -13.18 13.68 16.28
N GLU A 125 -14.15 12.85 15.88
CA GLU A 125 -13.95 11.69 15.00
C GLU A 125 -13.42 12.12 13.62
N LEU A 126 -13.94 13.20 13.04
CA LEU A 126 -13.45 13.75 11.78
C LEU A 126 -11.98 14.16 11.89
N LYS A 127 -11.60 14.81 13.00
CA LYS A 127 -10.22 15.25 13.24
C LYS A 127 -9.28 14.05 13.43
N GLU A 128 -9.72 13.02 14.14
CA GLU A 128 -8.96 11.79 14.34
C GLU A 128 -8.76 11.05 13.01
N MET A 129 -9.83 10.90 12.22
CA MET A 129 -9.77 10.29 10.89
C MET A 129 -8.82 11.06 9.96
N GLN A 130 -8.87 12.39 9.97
CA GLN A 130 -7.96 13.22 9.18
C GLN A 130 -6.50 13.01 9.60
N THR A 131 -6.23 12.98 10.89
CA THR A 131 -4.88 12.74 11.42
C THR A 131 -4.37 11.35 11.04
N SER A 132 -5.22 10.33 11.14
CA SER A 132 -4.89 8.96 10.72
C SER A 132 -4.65 8.84 9.22
N TYR A 133 -5.41 9.58 8.40
CA TYR A 133 -5.24 9.61 6.96
C TYR A 133 -3.91 10.28 6.57
N ASP A 134 -3.59 11.42 7.18
CA ASP A 134 -2.32 12.12 6.95
C ASP A 134 -1.11 11.25 7.35
N GLN A 135 -1.22 10.51 8.47
CA GLN A 135 -0.20 9.55 8.89
C GLN A 135 -0.05 8.41 7.88
N LEU A 136 -1.16 7.84 7.40
CA LEU A 136 -1.13 6.77 6.41
C LEU A 136 -0.49 7.24 5.08
N LEU A 137 -0.76 8.48 4.67
CA LEU A 137 -0.15 9.08 3.48
C LEU A 137 1.37 9.25 3.66
N ALA A 138 1.80 9.70 4.84
CA ALA A 138 3.21 9.84 5.17
C ALA A 138 3.95 8.48 5.16
N ASP A 139 3.33 7.46 5.77
CA ASP A 139 3.87 6.10 5.79
C ASP A 139 3.92 5.49 4.39
N HIS A 140 2.92 5.76 3.55
CA HIS A 140 2.90 5.31 2.16
C HIS A 140 4.06 5.91 1.35
N HIS A 141 4.29 7.22 1.44
CA HIS A 141 5.42 7.86 0.78
C HIS A 141 6.77 7.34 1.29
N ARG A 142 6.90 7.09 2.60
CA ARG A 142 8.09 6.49 3.18
C ARG A 142 8.36 5.10 2.60
N LEU A 143 7.34 4.25 2.54
CA LEU A 143 7.46 2.90 1.96
C LEU A 143 7.85 2.92 0.48
N ILE A 144 7.35 3.87 -0.30
CA ILE A 144 7.76 4.05 -1.70
C ILE A 144 9.26 4.38 -1.77
N ASN A 145 9.73 5.33 -0.96
CA ASN A 145 11.14 5.71 -0.94
C ASN A 145 12.05 4.54 -0.50
N ASP A 146 11.63 3.81 0.54
CA ASP A 146 12.38 2.64 1.04
C ASP A 146 12.43 1.53 -0.02
N LYS A 147 11.32 1.30 -0.74
CA LYS A 147 11.27 0.36 -1.86
C LYS A 147 12.24 0.76 -2.97
N ASP A 148 12.22 2.03 -3.39
CA ASP A 148 13.09 2.51 -4.44
C ASP A 148 14.58 2.40 -4.06
N GLU A 149 14.92 2.67 -2.79
CA GLU A 149 16.30 2.52 -2.31
C GLU A 149 16.74 1.06 -2.27
N LEU A 150 15.85 0.14 -1.87
CA LEU A 150 16.10 -1.29 -1.94
C LEU A 150 16.31 -1.77 -3.38
N GLU A 151 15.53 -1.28 -4.33
CA GLU A 151 15.71 -1.60 -5.75
C GLU A 151 17.07 -1.08 -6.28
N ARG A 152 17.46 0.16 -5.96
CA ARG A 152 18.78 0.70 -6.30
C ARG A 152 19.93 -0.08 -5.64
N ALA A 153 19.77 -0.49 -4.38
CA ALA A 153 20.78 -1.28 -3.67
C ALA A 153 20.94 -2.67 -4.30
N ARG A 154 19.82 -3.33 -4.64
CA ARG A 154 19.81 -4.60 -5.36
C ARG A 154 20.51 -4.49 -6.72
N ASP A 155 20.20 -3.46 -7.50
CA ASP A 155 20.77 -3.30 -8.84
C ASP A 155 22.28 -3.04 -8.78
N ARG A 156 22.75 -2.25 -7.80
CA ARG A 156 24.19 -2.08 -7.51
C ARG A 156 24.87 -3.40 -7.14
N ALA A 157 24.23 -4.22 -6.30
CA ALA A 157 24.78 -5.52 -5.90
C ALA A 157 24.86 -6.49 -7.08
N ILE A 158 23.82 -6.53 -7.94
CA ILE A 158 23.82 -7.34 -9.16
C ILE A 158 24.97 -6.93 -10.07
N GLU A 159 25.16 -5.62 -10.29
CA GLU A 159 26.22 -5.14 -11.18
C GLU A 159 27.62 -5.41 -10.62
N SER A 160 27.80 -5.26 -9.30
CA SER A 160 29.03 -5.66 -8.62
C SER A 160 29.33 -7.16 -8.80
N HIS A 161 28.33 -8.03 -8.61
CA HIS A 161 28.52 -9.47 -8.79
C HIS A 161 28.82 -9.85 -10.24
N LYS A 162 28.18 -9.20 -11.22
CA LYS A 162 28.50 -9.41 -12.63
C LYS A 162 29.96 -9.06 -12.92
N ALA A 163 30.44 -7.91 -12.44
CA ALA A 163 31.83 -7.50 -12.62
C ALA A 163 32.81 -8.54 -12.06
N THR A 164 32.56 -9.05 -10.84
CA THR A 164 33.38 -10.12 -10.24
C THR A 164 33.32 -11.43 -11.04
N ILE A 165 32.15 -11.80 -11.54
CA ILE A 165 31.99 -13.01 -12.37
C ILE A 165 32.75 -12.85 -13.69
N ASP A 166 32.70 -11.69 -14.32
CA ASP A 166 33.37 -11.45 -15.59
C ASP A 166 34.90 -11.37 -15.42
N GLU A 167 35.39 -10.81 -14.31
CA GLU A 167 36.81 -10.89 -13.92
C GLU A 167 37.25 -12.35 -13.71
N ALA A 168 36.49 -13.14 -12.94
CA ALA A 168 36.78 -14.54 -12.71
C ALA A 168 36.78 -15.37 -14.00
N LYS A 169 35.84 -15.10 -14.92
CA LYS A 169 35.84 -15.73 -16.26
C LYS A 169 37.08 -15.34 -17.06
N SER A 170 37.49 -14.08 -17.03
CA SER A 170 38.69 -13.62 -17.74
C SER A 170 39.94 -14.34 -17.20
N MET A 171 40.08 -14.45 -15.88
CA MET A 171 41.16 -15.21 -15.25
C MET A 171 41.12 -16.69 -15.65
N LEU A 172 39.95 -17.33 -15.64
CA LEU A 172 39.81 -18.72 -16.05
C LEU A 172 40.23 -18.93 -17.51
N THR A 173 39.78 -18.06 -18.42
CA THR A 173 40.17 -18.16 -19.84
C THR A 173 41.67 -17.97 -20.05
N HIS A 174 42.32 -17.14 -19.22
CA HIS A 174 43.76 -16.95 -19.26
C HIS A 174 44.50 -18.21 -18.79
N CYS A 175 44.11 -18.77 -17.64
CA CYS A 175 44.68 -20.01 -17.11
C CYS A 175 44.48 -21.19 -18.06
N ASP A 176 43.30 -21.32 -18.70
CA ASP A 176 43.04 -22.36 -19.70
C ASP A 176 43.99 -22.21 -20.90
N GLY A 177 44.28 -20.98 -21.33
CA GLY A 177 45.27 -20.69 -22.38
C GLY A 177 46.69 -21.11 -21.99
N GLU A 178 47.13 -20.73 -20.78
CA GLU A 178 48.44 -21.13 -20.25
C GLU A 178 48.56 -22.65 -20.10
N MET A 179 47.50 -23.33 -19.65
CA MET A 179 47.47 -24.78 -19.54
C MET A 179 47.63 -25.47 -20.90
N VAL A 180 46.96 -24.99 -21.94
CA VAL A 180 47.10 -25.52 -23.31
C VAL A 180 48.53 -25.36 -23.82
N GLU A 181 49.14 -24.20 -23.59
CA GLU A 181 50.52 -23.93 -24.01
C GLU A 181 51.53 -24.83 -23.27
N LEU A 182 51.41 -24.93 -21.94
CA LEU A 182 52.25 -25.81 -21.14
C LEU A 182 52.09 -27.28 -21.54
N TYR A 183 50.86 -27.72 -21.83
CA TYR A 183 50.61 -29.09 -22.28
C TYR A 183 51.26 -29.38 -23.64
N ALA A 184 51.27 -28.39 -24.55
CA ALA A 184 51.96 -28.50 -25.83
C ALA A 184 53.48 -28.61 -25.64
N GLN A 185 54.08 -27.78 -24.78
CA GLN A 185 55.51 -27.82 -24.45
C GLN A 185 55.91 -29.16 -23.82
N VAL A 186 55.13 -29.67 -22.86
CA VAL A 186 55.37 -30.98 -22.24
C VAL A 186 55.27 -32.10 -23.27
N SER A 187 54.28 -32.04 -24.18
CA SER A 187 54.13 -33.04 -25.24
C SER A 187 55.31 -33.05 -26.19
N GLU A 188 55.82 -31.88 -26.60
CA GLU A 188 57.02 -31.77 -27.43
C GLU A 188 58.27 -32.32 -26.71
N LEU A 189 58.43 -32.00 -25.42
CA LEU A 189 59.52 -32.53 -24.61
C LEU A 189 59.46 -34.06 -24.49
N MET A 190 58.26 -34.63 -24.31
CA MET A 190 58.07 -36.09 -24.27
C MET A 190 58.44 -36.74 -25.60
N LEU A 191 58.03 -36.17 -26.74
CA LEU A 191 58.42 -36.65 -28.07
C LEU A 191 59.93 -36.56 -28.29
N THR A 192 60.55 -35.48 -27.82
CA THR A 192 62.01 -35.26 -27.93
C THR A 192 62.77 -36.29 -27.11
N LYS A 193 62.36 -36.50 -25.85
CA LYS A 193 62.92 -37.54 -24.98
C LYS A 193 62.77 -38.93 -25.59
N GLN A 194 61.58 -39.27 -26.09
CA GLN A 194 61.32 -40.57 -26.71
C GLN A 194 62.26 -40.81 -27.88
N TRP A 195 62.34 -39.87 -28.82
CA TRP A 195 63.20 -39.99 -29.99
C TRP A 195 64.69 -40.09 -29.61
N PHE A 196 65.15 -39.29 -28.64
CA PHE A 196 66.54 -39.37 -28.19
C PHE A 196 66.90 -40.76 -27.66
N LEU A 197 66.00 -41.35 -26.86
CA LEU A 197 66.20 -42.68 -26.27
C LEU A 197 66.08 -43.84 -27.28
N THR A 198 65.32 -43.66 -28.36
CA THR A 198 65.15 -44.71 -29.39
C THR A 198 66.17 -44.61 -30.51
N ASP A 199 66.27 -43.44 -31.13
CA ASP A 199 66.99 -43.24 -32.39
C ASP A 199 68.18 -42.29 -32.24
N GLY A 200 68.08 -41.31 -31.35
CA GLY A 200 69.12 -40.28 -31.18
C GLY A 200 70.46 -40.84 -30.74
N VAL A 201 70.49 -41.72 -29.72
CA VAL A 201 71.74 -42.38 -29.29
C VAL A 201 72.33 -43.24 -30.42
N ALA A 202 71.50 -44.01 -31.13
CA ALA A 202 71.96 -44.84 -32.24
C ALA A 202 72.57 -43.98 -33.36
N TRP A 203 71.96 -42.83 -33.65
CA TRP A 203 72.48 -41.87 -34.62
C TRP A 203 73.82 -41.28 -34.21
N VAL A 204 73.99 -40.85 -32.94
CA VAL A 204 75.28 -40.35 -32.42
C VAL A 204 76.35 -41.43 -32.50
N VAL A 205 76.03 -42.66 -32.10
CA VAL A 205 76.95 -43.81 -32.21
C VAL A 205 77.36 -44.04 -33.65
N LYS A 206 76.42 -43.98 -34.60
CA LYS A 206 76.70 -44.11 -36.03
C LYS A 206 77.64 -43.01 -36.55
N LEU A 207 77.41 -41.76 -36.15
CA LEU A 207 78.27 -40.62 -36.51
C LEU A 207 79.71 -40.83 -36.01
N VAL A 208 79.88 -41.30 -34.77
CA VAL A 208 81.19 -41.61 -34.19
C VAL A 208 81.89 -42.73 -34.97
N HIS A 209 81.19 -43.83 -35.25
CA HIS A 209 81.76 -44.97 -35.99
C HIS A 209 82.14 -44.63 -37.42
N GLN A 210 81.40 -43.72 -38.06
CA GLN A 210 81.64 -43.30 -39.44
C GLN A 210 82.64 -42.15 -39.54
N SER A 211 83.17 -41.67 -38.41
CA SER A 211 84.12 -40.57 -38.40
C SER A 211 85.48 -41.01 -38.99
N PRO A 212 85.99 -40.31 -40.03
CA PRO A 212 87.30 -40.58 -40.60
C PRO A 212 88.41 -40.33 -39.59
N GLU A 213 88.19 -39.46 -38.59
CA GLU A 213 89.13 -39.27 -37.51
C GLU A 213 89.29 -40.56 -36.69
N LEU A 214 88.20 -41.26 -36.34
CA LEU A 214 88.27 -42.53 -35.62
C LEU A 214 88.86 -43.63 -36.50
N GLU A 215 88.43 -43.69 -37.76
CA GLU A 215 88.95 -44.66 -38.74
C GLU A 215 90.46 -44.53 -38.88
N LYS A 216 90.97 -43.30 -39.02
CA LYS A 216 92.40 -43.01 -39.12
C LYS A 216 93.16 -43.43 -37.87
N VAL A 217 92.69 -43.03 -36.69
CA VAL A 217 93.37 -43.33 -35.42
C VAL A 217 93.38 -44.84 -35.13
N VAL A 218 92.29 -45.56 -35.47
CA VAL A 218 92.25 -47.02 -35.40
C VAL A 218 93.21 -47.67 -36.41
N ALA A 219 93.24 -47.20 -37.66
CA ALA A 219 94.13 -47.73 -38.69
C ALA A 219 95.61 -47.53 -38.32
N ASP A 220 95.97 -46.34 -37.86
CA ASP A 220 97.32 -46.00 -37.41
C ASP A 220 97.75 -46.88 -36.23
N LEU A 221 96.86 -47.10 -35.25
CA LEU A 221 97.12 -48.00 -34.12
C LEU A 221 97.31 -49.45 -34.58
N VAL A 222 96.41 -49.99 -35.40
CA VAL A 222 96.48 -51.38 -35.89
C VAL A 222 97.77 -51.61 -36.68
N ASN A 223 98.14 -50.67 -37.56
CA ASN A 223 99.38 -50.75 -38.33
C ASN A 223 100.61 -50.75 -37.39
N SER A 224 100.61 -49.90 -36.36
CA SER A 224 101.70 -49.81 -35.39
C SER A 224 101.82 -51.07 -34.53
N VAL A 225 100.69 -51.62 -34.05
CA VAL A 225 100.66 -52.89 -33.30
C VAL A 225 101.17 -54.04 -34.15
N ASN A 226 100.78 -54.10 -35.42
CA ASN A 226 101.27 -55.11 -36.35
C ASN A 226 102.78 -55.00 -36.54
N ALA A 227 103.33 -53.79 -36.73
CA ALA A 227 104.77 -53.58 -36.87
C ALA A 227 105.55 -54.00 -35.60
N VAL A 228 105.05 -53.62 -34.42
CA VAL A 228 105.65 -54.06 -33.14
C VAL A 228 105.58 -55.58 -32.97
N GLY A 229 104.45 -56.20 -33.35
CA GLY A 229 104.28 -57.65 -33.32
C GLY A 229 105.24 -58.39 -34.27
N VAL A 230 105.47 -57.85 -35.47
CA VAL A 230 106.47 -58.37 -36.43
C VAL A 230 107.87 -58.29 -35.85
N ASN A 231 108.25 -57.14 -35.26
CA ASN A 231 109.55 -56.97 -34.61
C ASN A 231 109.76 -57.98 -33.48
N GLU A 232 108.73 -58.21 -32.65
CA GLU A 232 108.81 -59.19 -31.56
C GLU A 232 108.94 -60.61 -32.12
N GLY A 233 108.19 -60.95 -33.17
CA GLY A 233 108.33 -62.24 -33.87
C GLY A 233 109.73 -62.46 -34.43
N ILE A 234 110.34 -61.43 -35.04
CA ILE A 234 111.73 -61.47 -35.53
C ILE A 234 112.70 -61.71 -34.37
N LYS A 235 112.58 -60.95 -33.27
CA LYS A 235 113.44 -61.10 -32.08
C LYS A 235 113.37 -62.51 -31.50
N GLN A 236 112.17 -63.04 -31.31
CA GLN A 236 111.97 -64.39 -30.77
C GLN A 236 112.50 -65.47 -31.72
N GLY A 237 112.27 -65.34 -33.03
CA GLY A 237 112.83 -66.26 -34.04
C GLY A 237 114.35 -66.23 -34.09
N PHE A 238 114.95 -65.04 -33.99
CA PHE A 238 116.40 -64.85 -33.94
C PHE A 238 117.01 -65.47 -32.68
N GLN A 239 116.37 -65.30 -31.52
CA GLN A 239 116.78 -65.89 -30.25
C GLN A 239 116.68 -67.42 -30.27
N ALA A 240 115.68 -67.99 -30.95
CA ALA A 240 115.51 -69.43 -31.11
C ALA A 240 116.58 -70.07 -32.03
N ALA A 241 117.13 -69.31 -32.99
CA ALA A 241 118.07 -69.82 -34.00
C ALA A 241 119.50 -70.09 -33.47
N LYS A 242 119.82 -69.73 -32.22
CA LYS A 242 121.02 -70.04 -31.41
C LYS A 242 122.45 -69.84 -31.98
N ASP A 243 122.66 -69.61 -33.28
CA ASP A 243 124.00 -69.49 -33.90
C ASP A 243 124.17 -68.26 -34.82
N SER A 244 123.49 -67.15 -34.54
CA SER A 244 123.60 -65.94 -35.38
C SER A 244 124.65 -64.95 -34.85
N VAL A 245 125.59 -64.54 -35.72
CA VAL A 245 126.63 -63.52 -35.45
C VAL A 245 126.10 -62.09 -35.63
N ARG A 246 124.88 -61.93 -36.18
CA ARG A 246 124.23 -60.64 -36.45
C ARG A 246 123.30 -60.23 -35.31
N SER A 247 122.71 -59.04 -35.37
CA SER A 247 121.63 -58.63 -34.47
C SER A 247 120.25 -58.82 -35.11
N ALA A 248 119.19 -58.91 -34.31
CA ALA A 248 117.82 -59.06 -34.80
C ALA A 248 117.34 -57.82 -35.59
N GLU A 249 117.94 -56.67 -35.29
CA GLU A 249 117.69 -55.38 -35.92
C GLU A 249 118.22 -55.31 -37.37
N GLU A 250 119.15 -56.20 -37.76
CA GLU A 250 119.68 -56.29 -39.12
C GLU A 250 118.82 -57.15 -40.06
N VAL A 251 117.71 -57.72 -39.56
CA VAL A 251 116.79 -58.56 -40.34
C VAL A 251 115.91 -57.69 -41.23
N LEU A 252 115.84 -58.03 -42.52
CA LEU A 252 114.95 -57.37 -43.47
C LEU A 252 113.50 -57.42 -42.96
N GLY A 253 112.89 -56.25 -42.77
CA GLY A 253 111.54 -56.09 -42.24
C GLY A 253 111.46 -55.72 -40.75
N TYR A 254 112.60 -55.61 -40.05
CA TYR A 254 112.65 -55.02 -38.70
C TYR A 254 112.52 -53.48 -38.79
N ASP A 255 111.58 -52.92 -38.03
CA ASP A 255 111.33 -51.48 -37.96
C ASP A 255 111.72 -50.93 -36.58
N GLU A 256 112.90 -50.31 -36.48
CA GLU A 256 113.43 -49.78 -35.22
C GLU A 256 112.52 -48.70 -34.59
N GLY A 257 111.71 -47.99 -35.38
CA GLY A 257 110.81 -46.93 -34.91
C GLY A 257 109.41 -47.40 -34.51
N ALA A 258 109.05 -48.66 -34.75
CA ALA A 258 107.67 -49.14 -34.59
C ALA A 258 107.09 -48.92 -33.18
N LYS A 259 107.93 -48.99 -32.14
CA LYS A 259 107.50 -48.78 -30.75
C LYS A 259 107.19 -47.32 -30.44
N ASP A 260 108.01 -46.39 -30.94
CA ASP A 260 107.75 -44.96 -30.79
C ASP A 260 106.51 -44.53 -31.58
N VAL A 261 106.27 -45.14 -32.74
CA VAL A 261 105.05 -44.95 -33.55
C VAL A 261 103.82 -45.50 -32.82
N LEU A 262 103.92 -46.67 -32.17
CA LEU A 262 102.85 -47.21 -31.33
C LEU A 262 102.53 -46.29 -30.15
N ASP A 263 103.54 -45.81 -29.42
CA ASP A 263 103.36 -44.89 -28.30
C ASP A 263 102.75 -43.55 -28.76
N ALA A 264 103.11 -43.07 -29.96
CA ALA A 264 102.49 -41.91 -30.59
C ALA A 264 101.03 -42.18 -30.98
N GLY A 265 100.71 -43.35 -31.53
CA GLY A 265 99.35 -43.77 -31.86
C GLY A 265 98.45 -43.91 -30.62
N ILE A 266 98.98 -44.42 -29.51
CA ILE A 266 98.27 -44.47 -28.22
C ILE A 266 97.98 -43.05 -27.72
N LYS A 267 98.97 -42.15 -27.75
CA LYS A 267 98.76 -40.73 -27.39
C LYS A 267 97.80 -39.99 -28.31
N ALA A 268 97.67 -40.41 -29.57
CA ALA A 268 96.69 -39.86 -30.50
C ALA A 268 95.26 -40.26 -30.12
N PHE A 269 95.05 -41.45 -29.53
CA PHE A 269 93.78 -41.86 -28.93
C PHE A 269 93.43 -41.00 -27.70
N ASP A 270 94.40 -40.68 -26.84
CA ASP A 270 94.15 -39.88 -25.63
C ASP A 270 93.72 -38.44 -25.95
N ASN A 271 94.21 -37.87 -27.05
CA ASN A 271 93.89 -36.50 -27.49
C ASN A 271 92.86 -36.48 -28.64
N PHE A 272 92.14 -37.58 -28.82
CA PHE A 272 91.23 -37.75 -29.94
C PHE A 272 90.00 -36.85 -29.82
N HIS A 273 89.70 -36.10 -30.88
CA HIS A 273 88.51 -35.25 -30.97
C HIS A 273 87.69 -35.63 -32.20
N ILE A 274 86.38 -35.82 -32.01
CA ILE A 274 85.44 -36.14 -33.09
C ILE A 274 84.70 -34.86 -33.47
N SER A 275 85.11 -34.24 -34.58
CA SER A 275 84.57 -32.96 -35.07
C SER A 275 83.06 -33.05 -35.31
N VAL A 276 82.56 -34.22 -35.71
CA VAL A 276 81.12 -34.46 -35.95
C VAL A 276 80.27 -34.33 -34.70
N LEU A 277 80.80 -34.56 -33.50
CA LEU A 277 80.06 -34.32 -32.26
C LEU A 277 79.78 -32.82 -32.05
N GLY A 278 80.64 -31.94 -32.55
CA GLY A 278 80.39 -30.49 -32.57
C GLY A 278 79.14 -30.13 -33.37
N LYS A 279 78.94 -30.77 -34.53
CA LYS A 279 77.72 -30.56 -35.36
C LYS A 279 76.44 -31.05 -34.70
N VAL A 280 76.53 -32.04 -33.80
CA VAL A 280 75.40 -32.49 -32.97
C VAL A 280 75.12 -31.46 -31.86
N ALA A 281 76.16 -30.88 -31.28
CA ALA A 281 76.02 -29.82 -30.27
C ALA A 281 75.32 -28.56 -30.82
N ASP A 282 75.55 -28.20 -32.09
CA ASP A 282 74.87 -27.09 -32.76
C ASP A 282 73.34 -27.28 -32.89
N LEU A 283 72.85 -28.50 -32.65
CA LEU A 283 71.43 -28.84 -32.75
C LEU A 283 70.69 -28.82 -31.41
N VAL A 284 71.36 -28.52 -30.29
CA VAL A 284 70.78 -28.56 -28.94
C VAL A 284 69.54 -27.68 -28.81
N ASP A 285 69.55 -26.50 -29.41
CA ASP A 285 68.43 -25.53 -29.36
C ASP A 285 67.47 -25.65 -30.55
N LYS A 286 67.60 -26.69 -31.38
CA LYS A 286 66.77 -26.87 -32.58
C LYS A 286 65.52 -27.73 -32.27
N PRO A 287 64.38 -27.45 -32.92
CA PRO A 287 63.18 -28.29 -32.79
C PRO A 287 63.44 -29.74 -33.20
N LEU A 288 62.74 -30.69 -32.57
CA LEU A 288 62.91 -32.13 -32.84
C LEU A 288 62.75 -32.48 -34.32
N SER A 289 61.86 -31.80 -35.04
CA SER A 289 61.65 -32.00 -36.48
C SER A 289 62.93 -31.75 -37.29
N VAL A 290 63.69 -30.72 -36.92
CA VAL A 290 64.96 -30.35 -37.57
C VAL A 290 66.04 -31.38 -37.25
N ILE A 291 66.11 -31.84 -35.99
CA ILE A 291 67.06 -32.85 -35.56
C ILE A 291 66.81 -34.17 -36.29
N LYS A 292 65.55 -34.61 -36.36
CA LYS A 292 65.13 -35.82 -37.09
C LYS A 292 65.52 -35.77 -38.56
N GLN A 293 65.17 -34.67 -39.24
CA GLN A 293 65.51 -34.49 -40.65
C GLN A 293 67.02 -34.61 -40.89
N ARG A 294 67.84 -34.05 -39.98
CA ARG A 294 69.30 -34.13 -40.07
C ARG A 294 69.84 -35.52 -39.79
N SER A 295 69.16 -36.30 -38.96
CA SER A 295 69.55 -37.69 -38.68
C SER A 295 69.32 -38.66 -39.83
N GLU A 296 68.42 -38.30 -40.76
CA GLU A 296 68.07 -39.10 -41.94
C GLU A 296 68.98 -38.84 -43.14
N LEU A 297 69.73 -37.74 -43.14
CA LEU A 297 70.64 -37.41 -44.23
C LEU A 297 71.85 -38.36 -44.25
N PRO A 298 72.29 -38.81 -45.44
CA PRO A 298 73.53 -39.58 -45.57
C PRO A 298 74.72 -38.70 -45.17
N ILE A 299 75.65 -39.28 -44.41
CA ILE A 299 76.86 -38.59 -43.98
C ILE A 299 77.82 -38.53 -45.16
N VAL A 300 78.04 -37.34 -45.72
CA VAL A 300 78.85 -37.13 -46.93
C VAL A 300 80.27 -36.76 -46.52
N LYS A 301 81.30 -37.10 -47.32
CA LYS A 301 82.71 -36.77 -47.01
C LYS A 301 82.96 -35.27 -46.76
N GLU A 302 82.16 -34.39 -47.39
CA GLU A 302 82.20 -32.94 -47.17
C GLU A 302 81.77 -32.53 -45.74
N ASP A 303 81.12 -33.43 -44.99
CA ASP A 303 80.77 -33.18 -43.58
C ASP A 303 81.98 -33.27 -42.63
N TYR A 304 83.16 -33.64 -43.13
CA TYR A 304 84.38 -33.78 -42.34
C TYR A 304 85.46 -32.76 -42.69
N GLU A 305 85.24 -31.92 -43.72
CA GLU A 305 86.17 -30.88 -44.17
C GLU A 305 85.61 -29.48 -43.85
N ALA A 306 85.79 -29.05 -42.59
CA ALA A 306 85.71 -27.65 -42.18
C ALA A 306 86.65 -27.40 -41.00
#